data_AF-A0A5J5HWZ7-F1
#
_entry.id   AF-A0A5J5HWZ7-F1
#
_cell.length_a   1.000
_cell.length_b   1.000
_cell.length_c   1.000
_cell.angle_alpha   90.00
_cell.angle_beta   90.00
_cell.angle_gamma   90.00
#
_symmetry.space_group_name_H-M   'P 1'
#
loop_
_entity.id
_entity.type
_entity.pdbx_description
1 polymer ?
#
loop_
_entity_poly.entity_id
_entity_poly.type
_entity_poly.pdbx_seq_one_letter_code
_entity_poly.pdbx_strand_id
1 'polypeptide(L)'
;MRVDRRAFLGGAAALALPAQAKAAKASLSLDKPMAAPDWARMQRQLLDANAVACETFYAAYVDRRDRLKVFERWGANDGPDDAAEATNDWYLLHALGGSDRIRTLAARFWEGHLRQFAAARTTDVPIARAGMYFREFPVQMDWQHNAEGLTSFNLMGLSSPRDPALLARTRRYADFYTGRDSTAPNYDPDRRIIRSLLNGSRGPMLRQATPLDWAGDPFDPTPFHMEHGETSYQQTLDHYAEYGDVVGDNPLNLQATTLGLNAYALGGGERFRTWALDYLAAWAERAAKNGGLLPSRVRSDGKVGDDWWQGVYGWGFSPIVPQTGMREDRNRVPRSITAFMGALLMSGDMAYIDLWRRQTARINDAARTIDGTLSAPTMHDAQGWYGWKPGPYRTNGFEIWYMSQRADDRAAAGDDPWIAFLEGRNGDYPVQALTADLARVAQRVTAREQDDTTPQTRLADWPIGINPASVKSLVQLMTGGLHIARPPWSKTSPPQGGVPLHCRLRYFDPVARRAGVPADVGALVHRLADRETEVTMVNLGRQARTVTIQGGAYAEHRIDGVMVDGRNMAVGGRDITLRLEPGCGARLVLAMTRYANRPTLAFPWDR
;
A
#
# COMPACT_ATOMS: atom_id res chain seq x y z
N MET A 1 26.12 -58.46 49.05
CA MET A 1 26.84 -58.69 47.78
C MET A 1 26.45 -57.55 46.83
N ARG A 2 27.36 -56.60 46.61
CA ARG A 2 27.24 -55.47 45.67
C ARG A 2 28.01 -55.84 44.40
N VAL A 3 27.45 -55.55 43.22
CA VAL A 3 28.12 -55.43 41.91
C VAL A 3 27.25 -54.47 41.12
N ASP A 4 27.49 -53.16 41.03
CA ASP A 4 28.55 -52.32 40.46
C ASP A 4 28.58 -52.19 38.93
N ARG A 5 28.60 -50.92 38.54
CA ARG A 5 28.54 -50.29 37.23
C ARG A 5 29.91 -50.34 36.55
N ARG A 6 29.98 -50.78 35.29
CA ARG A 6 30.95 -50.32 34.27
C ARG A 6 30.74 -51.07 32.97
N ALA A 7 30.49 -50.32 31.90
CA ALA A 7 30.95 -50.52 30.52
C ALA A 7 29.86 -50.12 29.52
N PHE A 8 29.95 -48.90 28.99
CA PHE A 8 29.81 -48.66 27.55
C PHE A 8 30.39 -47.26 27.25
N LEU A 9 31.70 -47.24 27.01
CA LEU A 9 32.38 -46.12 26.37
C LEU A 9 32.28 -46.36 24.85
N GLY A 10 31.33 -45.67 24.20
CA GLY A 10 31.29 -45.53 22.74
C GLY A 10 31.74 -44.12 22.37
N GLY A 11 32.85 -44.01 21.67
CA GLY A 11 33.50 -42.74 21.32
C GLY A 11 32.61 -41.84 20.47
N ALA A 12 32.48 -40.58 20.88
CA ALA A 12 31.95 -39.51 20.06
C ALA A 12 33.07 -38.98 19.16
N ALA A 13 33.09 -39.41 17.90
CA ALA A 13 33.87 -38.74 16.86
C ALA A 13 33.16 -37.41 16.53
N ALA A 14 33.76 -36.29 16.92
CA ALA A 14 33.33 -34.97 16.53
C ALA A 14 33.57 -34.79 15.02
N LEU A 15 32.51 -34.93 14.23
CA LEU A 15 32.50 -34.47 12.84
C LEU A 15 32.49 -32.94 12.85
N ALA A 16 33.66 -32.35 12.67
CA ALA A 16 33.81 -30.94 12.34
C ALA A 16 33.13 -30.70 10.99
N LEU A 17 31.92 -30.15 11.01
CA LEU A 17 31.28 -29.60 9.82
C LEU A 17 32.16 -28.44 9.31
N PRO A 18 32.58 -28.45 8.04
CA PRO A 18 33.34 -27.33 7.51
C PRO A 18 32.44 -26.08 7.57
N ALA A 19 32.96 -25.02 8.17
CA ALA A 19 32.36 -23.71 8.08
C ALA A 19 32.18 -23.39 6.59
N GLN A 20 30.93 -23.37 6.13
CA GLN A 20 30.61 -22.85 4.80
C GLN A 20 31.07 -21.40 4.78
N ALA A 21 32.20 -21.14 4.11
CA ALA A 21 32.57 -19.80 3.73
C ALA A 21 31.37 -19.20 2.99
N LYS A 22 30.76 -18.15 3.55
CA LYS A 22 29.76 -17.36 2.82
C LYS A 22 30.43 -16.97 1.50
N ALA A 23 29.96 -17.53 0.38
CA ALA A 23 30.43 -17.13 -0.93
C ALA A 23 30.35 -15.60 -1.01
N ALA A 24 31.45 -14.94 -1.35
CA ALA A 24 31.43 -13.50 -1.58
C ALA A 24 30.32 -13.23 -2.62
N LYS A 25 29.34 -12.39 -2.27
CA LYS A 25 28.28 -12.00 -3.22
C LYS A 25 28.97 -11.50 -4.49
N ALA A 26 28.60 -12.07 -5.64
CA ALA A 26 29.14 -11.65 -6.93
C ALA A 26 28.93 -10.13 -7.08
N SER A 27 30.05 -9.40 -7.13
CA SER A 27 30.06 -7.95 -7.34
C SER A 27 30.41 -7.69 -8.79
N LEU A 28 29.45 -7.14 -9.55
CA LEU A 28 29.65 -6.76 -10.94
C LEU A 28 30.09 -5.29 -11.02
N SER A 29 31.23 -5.02 -11.64
CA SER A 29 31.74 -3.66 -11.85
C SER A 29 31.25 -3.10 -13.18
N LEU A 30 30.72 -1.88 -13.18
CA LEU A 30 30.33 -1.09 -14.34
C LEU A 30 31.32 0.06 -14.50
N ASP A 31 32.21 -0.06 -15.48
CA ASP A 31 33.36 0.81 -15.71
C ASP A 31 33.34 1.51 -17.09
N LYS A 32 32.27 1.31 -17.87
CA LYS A 32 32.08 2.00 -19.15
C LYS A 32 31.48 3.39 -18.95
N PRO A 33 32.11 4.44 -19.50
CA PRO A 33 31.57 5.79 -19.45
C PRO A 33 30.17 5.87 -20.07
N MET A 34 29.27 6.59 -19.41
CA MET A 34 27.93 6.91 -19.91
C MET A 34 27.69 8.41 -19.70
N ALA A 35 27.41 9.13 -20.79
CA ALA A 35 26.99 10.52 -20.70
C ALA A 35 25.76 10.61 -19.80
N ALA A 36 25.80 11.48 -18.79
CA ALA A 36 24.73 11.62 -17.80
C ALA A 36 23.38 11.92 -18.51
N PRO A 37 22.40 10.99 -18.47
CA PRO A 37 21.11 11.21 -19.10
C PRO A 37 20.27 12.24 -18.34
N ASP A 38 19.39 12.97 -19.03
CA ASP A 38 18.52 13.97 -18.39
C ASP A 38 17.64 13.36 -17.30
N TRP A 39 17.01 12.21 -17.58
CA TRP A 39 16.17 11.51 -16.60
C TRP A 39 16.92 11.19 -15.31
N ALA A 40 18.21 10.87 -15.38
CA ALA A 40 19.01 10.50 -14.21
C ALA A 40 19.28 11.71 -13.33
N ARG A 41 19.64 12.85 -13.93
CA ARG A 41 19.77 14.13 -13.22
C ARG A 41 18.45 14.55 -12.59
N MET A 42 17.35 14.42 -13.34
CA MET A 42 16.02 14.81 -12.88
C MET A 42 15.49 13.92 -11.76
N GLN A 43 15.80 12.61 -11.74
CA GLN A 43 15.51 11.75 -10.59
C GLN A 43 16.18 12.28 -9.32
N ARG A 44 17.48 12.64 -9.40
CA ARG A 44 18.20 13.21 -8.26
C ARG A 44 17.62 14.54 -7.82
N GLN A 45 17.35 15.44 -8.78
CA GLN A 45 16.71 16.72 -8.52
C GLN A 45 15.34 16.55 -7.84
N LEU A 46 14.53 15.60 -8.29
CA LEU A 46 13.21 15.35 -7.72
C LEU A 46 13.30 14.79 -6.29
N LEU A 47 14.24 13.88 -6.02
CA LEU A 47 14.50 13.38 -4.66
C LEU A 47 14.87 14.53 -3.71
N ASP A 48 15.75 15.44 -4.15
CA ASP A 48 16.23 16.56 -3.34
C ASP A 48 15.14 17.64 -3.16
N ALA A 49 14.41 17.98 -4.22
CA ALA A 49 13.31 18.95 -4.18
C ALA A 49 12.19 18.48 -3.23
N ASN A 50 11.82 17.20 -3.31
CA ASN A 50 10.87 16.61 -2.37
C ASN A 50 11.38 16.72 -0.92
N ALA A 51 12.67 16.45 -0.67
CA ALA A 51 13.23 16.51 0.68
C ALA A 51 13.06 17.89 1.31
N VAL A 52 13.49 18.94 0.60
CA VAL A 52 13.36 20.33 1.05
C VAL A 52 11.89 20.69 1.28
N ALA A 53 11.01 20.33 0.35
CA ALA A 53 9.58 20.63 0.46
C ALA A 53 8.94 19.91 1.66
N CYS A 54 9.26 18.63 1.89
CA CYS A 54 8.74 17.87 3.04
C CYS A 54 9.19 18.49 4.37
N GLU A 55 10.46 18.91 4.48
CA GLU A 55 10.96 19.55 5.71
C GLU A 55 10.24 20.87 6.01
N THR A 56 10.01 21.68 4.98
CA THR A 56 9.32 22.96 5.12
C THR A 56 7.81 22.81 5.33
N PHE A 57 7.20 21.74 4.81
CA PHE A 57 5.84 21.31 5.15
C PHE A 57 5.75 20.90 6.63
N TYR A 58 6.67 20.07 7.12
CA TYR A 58 6.69 19.64 8.53
C TYR A 58 6.73 20.84 9.48
N ALA A 59 7.61 21.80 9.21
CA ALA A 59 7.75 22.99 10.03
C ALA A 59 6.45 23.83 10.08
N ALA A 60 5.70 23.89 8.98
CA ALA A 60 4.44 24.61 8.88
C ALA A 60 3.31 23.90 9.65
N TYR A 61 3.11 22.60 9.41
CA TYR A 61 1.91 21.88 9.87
C TYR A 61 2.09 21.05 11.14
N VAL A 62 3.33 20.82 11.58
CA VAL A 62 3.62 19.97 12.75
C VAL A 62 4.24 20.80 13.86
N ASP A 63 3.77 20.60 15.10
CA ASP A 63 4.24 21.35 16.26
C ASP A 63 5.52 20.75 16.88
N ARG A 64 6.04 21.40 17.94
CA ARG A 64 7.24 20.94 18.67
C ARG A 64 7.08 19.60 19.39
N ARG A 65 5.85 19.10 19.55
CA ARG A 65 5.50 17.79 20.14
C ARG A 65 5.26 16.73 19.06
N ASP A 66 5.56 17.07 17.81
CA ASP A 66 5.36 16.26 16.61
C ASP A 66 3.88 16.00 16.28
N ARG A 67 2.97 16.87 16.74
CA ARG A 67 1.53 16.77 16.52
C ARG A 67 1.09 17.62 15.33
N LEU A 68 0.08 17.15 14.60
CA LEU A 68 -0.52 17.91 13.50
C LEU A 68 -1.29 19.11 14.07
N LYS A 69 -1.11 20.29 13.49
CA LYS A 69 -1.74 21.56 13.90
C LYS A 69 -3.13 21.70 13.27
N VAL A 70 -4.11 20.99 13.82
CA VAL A 70 -5.48 20.89 13.30
C VAL A 70 -6.53 20.95 14.41
N PHE A 71 -7.78 21.15 14.01
CA PHE A 71 -8.95 20.96 14.86
C PHE A 71 -9.16 19.46 15.06
N GLU A 72 -8.83 18.96 16.25
CA GLU A 72 -8.93 17.53 16.56
C GLU A 72 -10.40 17.10 16.65
N ARG A 73 -10.82 16.20 15.76
CA ARG A 73 -12.15 15.60 15.82
C ARG A 73 -12.16 14.13 15.40
N TRP A 74 -13.29 13.49 15.67
CA TRP A 74 -13.61 12.14 15.22
C TRP A 74 -14.53 12.25 14.01
N GLY A 75 -14.33 11.38 13.03
CA GLY A 75 -15.25 11.22 11.91
C GLY A 75 -14.58 10.49 10.75
N ALA A 76 -15.39 10.04 9.80
CA ALA A 76 -14.93 9.43 8.55
C ALA A 76 -14.82 10.44 7.39
N ASN A 77 -15.47 11.62 7.48
CA ASN A 77 -15.24 12.73 6.54
C ASN A 77 -13.98 13.52 6.86
N ASP A 78 -13.61 13.53 8.13
CA ASP A 78 -12.35 14.11 8.60
C ASP A 78 -12.10 13.58 10.01
N GLY A 79 -10.88 13.12 10.26
CA GLY A 79 -10.57 12.47 11.50
C GLY A 79 -9.13 12.02 11.68
N PRO A 80 -8.90 11.07 12.59
CA PRO A 80 -7.57 10.64 12.95
C PRO A 80 -6.92 9.69 11.92
N ASP A 81 -7.64 9.24 10.91
CA ASP A 81 -7.07 8.58 9.74
C ASP A 81 -6.49 9.62 8.76
N ASP A 82 -7.24 10.66 8.41
CA ASP A 82 -6.76 11.76 7.55
C ASP A 82 -5.53 12.45 8.14
N ALA A 83 -5.53 12.67 9.46
CA ALA A 83 -4.38 13.26 10.13
C ALA A 83 -3.10 12.43 9.93
N ALA A 84 -3.21 11.10 9.90
CA ALA A 84 -2.06 10.22 9.71
C ALA A 84 -1.46 10.34 8.29
N GLU A 85 -2.27 10.79 7.33
CA GLU A 85 -1.91 10.90 5.91
C GLU A 85 -1.06 12.13 5.58
N ALA A 86 -0.87 13.06 6.54
CA ALA A 86 -0.04 14.25 6.35
C ALA A 86 1.42 13.94 5.95
N THR A 87 1.88 12.70 6.17
CA THR A 87 3.22 12.23 5.77
C THR A 87 3.20 11.08 4.75
N ASN A 88 2.08 10.89 4.05
CA ASN A 88 1.97 9.90 2.97
C ASN A 88 3.15 10.00 1.99
N ASP A 89 3.64 8.84 1.55
CA ASP A 89 4.79 8.66 0.64
C ASP A 89 6.19 9.03 1.18
N TRP A 90 6.34 9.57 2.41
CA TRP A 90 7.65 10.00 2.91
C TRP A 90 8.63 8.83 3.13
N TYR A 91 8.12 7.70 3.63
CA TYR A 91 8.89 6.47 3.76
C TYR A 91 9.24 5.84 2.41
N LEU A 92 8.37 6.00 1.41
CA LEU A 92 8.61 5.52 0.04
C LEU A 92 9.68 6.37 -0.64
N LEU A 93 9.61 7.69 -0.51
CA LEU A 93 10.62 8.62 -0.98
C LEU A 93 12.01 8.31 -0.39
N HIS A 94 12.09 8.05 0.91
CA HIS A 94 13.31 7.58 1.54
C HIS A 94 13.79 6.24 0.96
N ALA A 95 12.89 5.26 0.81
CA ALA A 95 13.21 3.95 0.25
C ALA A 95 13.62 3.98 -1.23
N LEU A 96 13.33 5.06 -1.96
CA LEU A 96 13.79 5.32 -3.32
C LEU A 96 15.20 5.92 -3.35
N GLY A 97 15.70 6.51 -2.26
CA GLY A 97 17.01 7.16 -2.18
C GLY A 97 16.97 8.62 -1.69
N GLY A 98 15.81 9.08 -1.19
CA GLY A 98 15.65 10.39 -0.54
C GLY A 98 16.32 10.47 0.84
N SER A 99 16.41 11.68 1.37
CA SER A 99 17.16 12.00 2.59
C SER A 99 16.70 11.22 3.84
N ASP A 100 17.67 10.79 4.68
CA ASP A 100 17.43 10.25 6.03
C ASP A 100 16.62 11.19 6.94
N ARG A 101 16.68 12.49 6.63
CA ARG A 101 15.93 13.52 7.36
C ARG A 101 14.43 13.34 7.21
N ILE A 102 13.95 12.99 6.02
CA ILE A 102 12.52 12.74 5.75
C ILE A 102 12.01 11.55 6.56
N ARG A 103 12.76 10.44 6.57
CA ARG A 103 12.46 9.27 7.41
C ARG A 103 12.40 9.65 8.89
N THR A 104 13.34 10.48 9.35
CA THR A 104 13.37 10.93 10.75
C THR A 104 12.14 11.75 11.11
N LEU A 105 11.71 12.66 10.24
CA LEU A 105 10.52 13.48 10.44
C LEU A 105 9.25 12.64 10.39
N ALA A 106 9.10 11.74 9.42
CA ALA A 106 7.95 10.84 9.34
C ALA A 106 7.83 9.93 10.57
N ALA A 107 8.95 9.43 11.11
CA ALA A 107 8.95 8.66 12.36
C ALA A 107 8.49 9.49 13.57
N ARG A 108 8.99 10.73 13.68
CA ARG A 108 8.57 11.66 14.73
C ARG A 108 7.08 12.00 14.65
N PHE A 109 6.60 12.31 13.45
CA PHE A 109 5.18 12.57 13.18
C PHE A 109 4.31 11.42 13.63
N TRP A 110 4.65 10.18 13.24
CA TRP A 110 3.88 9.01 13.62
C TRP A 110 3.75 8.85 15.13
N GLU A 111 4.84 9.03 15.87
CA GLU A 111 4.81 8.98 17.33
C GLU A 111 4.02 10.14 17.96
N GLY A 112 4.05 11.32 17.35
CA GLY A 112 3.25 12.47 17.75
C GLY A 112 1.76 12.27 17.49
N HIS A 113 1.40 11.76 16.31
CA HIS A 113 0.06 11.34 15.89
C HIS A 113 -0.58 10.37 16.88
N LEU A 114 0.14 9.28 17.21
CA LEU A 114 -0.34 8.28 18.17
C LEU A 114 -0.63 8.91 19.54
N ARG A 115 0.24 9.81 20.03
CA ARG A 115 0.02 10.53 21.30
C ARG A 115 -1.11 11.55 21.22
N GLN A 116 -1.30 12.18 20.07
CA GLN A 116 -2.33 13.19 19.84
C GLN A 116 -3.70 12.53 19.92
N PHE A 117 -3.96 11.53 19.09
CA PHE A 117 -5.29 10.92 19.00
C PHE A 117 -5.59 9.88 20.08
N ALA A 118 -4.59 9.40 20.82
CA ALA A 118 -4.84 8.72 22.09
C ALA A 118 -5.36 9.69 23.17
N ALA A 119 -5.01 10.97 23.09
CA ALA A 119 -5.44 12.00 24.05
C ALA A 119 -6.74 12.70 23.61
N ALA A 120 -6.97 12.88 22.31
CA ALA A 120 -8.19 13.45 21.75
C ALA A 120 -9.41 12.57 22.08
N ARG A 121 -10.50 13.19 22.53
CA ARG A 121 -11.71 12.50 23.04
C ARG A 121 -12.96 13.11 22.45
N THR A 122 -13.97 12.27 22.32
CA THR A 122 -15.35 12.68 22.02
C THR A 122 -16.17 12.82 23.30
N THR A 123 -17.28 13.52 23.19
CA THR A 123 -18.35 13.68 24.19
C THR A 123 -19.53 12.80 23.81
N ASP A 124 -19.99 12.87 22.55
CA ASP A 124 -21.24 12.25 22.11
C ASP A 124 -21.00 10.86 21.54
N VAL A 125 -19.93 10.66 20.77
CA VAL A 125 -19.57 9.33 20.26
C VAL A 125 -19.00 8.45 21.38
N PRO A 126 -19.69 7.39 21.85
CA PRO A 126 -19.25 6.69 23.07
C PRO A 126 -17.91 5.97 22.95
N ILE A 127 -17.58 5.43 21.77
CA ILE A 127 -16.39 4.57 21.58
C ILE A 127 -15.06 5.32 21.76
N ALA A 128 -15.06 6.64 21.50
CA ALA A 128 -13.87 7.49 21.54
C ALA A 128 -13.79 8.42 22.77
N ARG A 129 -14.70 8.30 23.76
CA ARG A 129 -14.69 9.10 25.01
C ARG A 129 -13.42 8.94 25.85
N ALA A 130 -12.75 7.80 25.69
CA ALA A 130 -11.52 7.45 26.39
C ALA A 130 -10.26 7.64 25.52
N GLY A 131 -10.38 8.29 24.37
CA GLY A 131 -9.33 8.41 23.36
C GLY A 131 -9.81 7.86 22.02
N MET A 132 -9.53 8.57 20.92
CA MET A 132 -9.82 8.11 19.56
C MET A 132 -8.91 6.95 19.13
N TYR A 133 -7.71 6.86 19.73
CA TYR A 133 -6.81 5.71 19.60
C TYR A 133 -6.67 5.00 20.93
N PHE A 134 -6.64 3.67 20.88
CA PHE A 134 -6.33 2.81 22.02
C PHE A 134 -5.29 1.78 21.60
N ARG A 135 -4.26 1.58 22.44
CA ARG A 135 -3.13 0.68 22.14
C ARG A 135 -2.49 0.98 20.76
N GLU A 136 -2.40 2.28 20.46
CA GLU A 136 -1.87 2.88 19.24
C GLU A 136 -2.67 2.62 17.96
N PHE A 137 -3.92 2.16 18.01
CA PHE A 137 -4.72 1.92 16.80
C PHE A 137 -6.13 2.54 16.97
N PRO A 138 -6.79 2.98 15.88
CA PRO A 138 -8.15 3.51 15.94
C PRO A 138 -9.08 2.63 16.78
N VAL A 139 -9.91 3.24 17.63
CA VAL A 139 -10.78 2.46 18.53
C VAL A 139 -11.81 1.64 17.76
N GLN A 140 -12.41 2.20 16.72
CA GLN A 140 -13.37 1.55 15.83
C GLN A 140 -13.61 2.41 14.59
N MET A 141 -13.22 1.96 13.40
CA MET A 141 -13.44 2.65 12.11
C MET A 141 -13.57 1.60 11.00
N ASP A 142 -14.06 1.96 9.80
CA ASP A 142 -14.08 1.01 8.69
C ASP A 142 -12.70 0.84 8.06
N TRP A 143 -12.53 -0.24 7.31
CA TRP A 143 -11.25 -0.58 6.74
C TRP A 143 -10.80 0.24 5.54
N GLN A 144 -11.68 1.03 4.92
CA GLN A 144 -11.18 1.99 3.95
C GLN A 144 -10.43 3.11 4.69
N HIS A 145 -11.05 3.74 5.68
CA HIS A 145 -10.42 4.82 6.46
C HIS A 145 -9.23 4.31 7.29
N ASN A 146 -9.33 3.12 7.92
CA ASN A 146 -8.16 2.51 8.57
C ASN A 146 -7.02 2.27 7.57
N ALA A 147 -7.29 1.78 6.36
CA ALA A 147 -6.24 1.57 5.36
C ALA A 147 -5.61 2.90 4.92
N GLU A 148 -6.43 3.94 4.71
CA GLU A 148 -6.00 5.29 4.37
C GLU A 148 -5.04 5.85 5.42
N GLY A 149 -5.41 5.86 6.70
CA GLY A 149 -4.53 6.28 7.79
C GLY A 149 -3.30 5.39 8.03
N LEU A 150 -3.30 4.15 7.55
CA LEU A 150 -2.16 3.23 7.65
C LEU A 150 -1.22 3.27 6.43
N THR A 151 -1.44 4.16 5.46
CA THR A 151 -0.60 4.30 4.25
C THR A 151 0.89 4.43 4.58
N SER A 152 1.25 5.42 5.41
CA SER A 152 2.64 5.60 5.83
C SER A 152 3.16 4.43 6.68
N PHE A 153 2.32 3.94 7.61
CA PHE A 153 2.68 2.83 8.51
C PHE A 153 3.06 1.57 7.74
N ASN A 154 2.25 1.19 6.74
CA ASN A 154 2.44 -0.03 5.97
C ASN A 154 3.72 -0.01 5.14
N LEU A 155 4.31 1.16 4.90
CA LEU A 155 5.57 1.33 4.16
C LEU A 155 6.79 1.59 5.06
N MET A 156 6.63 1.77 6.38
CA MET A 156 7.73 2.05 7.31
C MET A 156 8.83 0.99 7.27
N GLY A 157 8.43 -0.28 7.13
CA GLY A 157 9.34 -1.42 7.05
C GLY A 157 10.30 -1.35 5.85
N LEU A 158 9.96 -0.58 4.80
CA LEU A 158 10.86 -0.37 3.66
C LEU A 158 12.10 0.45 4.04
N SER A 159 12.07 1.16 5.17
CA SER A 159 13.14 2.08 5.56
C SER A 159 13.70 1.77 6.94
N SER A 160 12.87 1.23 7.84
CA SER A 160 13.19 1.00 9.24
C SER A 160 12.87 -0.43 9.71
N PRO A 161 13.25 -1.51 8.99
CA PRO A 161 12.83 -2.88 9.34
C PRO A 161 13.42 -3.40 10.66
N ARG A 162 14.34 -2.64 11.29
CA ARG A 162 14.98 -2.98 12.57
C ARG A 162 14.43 -2.20 13.76
N ASP A 163 13.45 -1.32 13.54
CA ASP A 163 12.87 -0.51 14.61
C ASP A 163 12.04 -1.39 15.57
N PRO A 164 12.46 -1.56 16.84
CA PRO A 164 11.76 -2.41 17.79
C PRO A 164 10.30 -1.97 18.04
N ALA A 165 10.03 -0.65 17.98
CA ALA A 165 8.68 -0.13 18.16
C ALA A 165 7.78 -0.56 17.00
N LEU A 166 8.29 -0.45 15.76
CA LEU A 166 7.59 -0.95 14.57
C LEU A 166 7.31 -2.45 14.68
N LEU A 167 8.30 -3.28 15.03
CA LEU A 167 8.11 -4.73 15.18
C LEU A 167 7.02 -5.07 16.21
N ALA A 168 7.06 -4.44 17.39
CA ALA A 168 6.08 -4.67 18.44
C ALA A 168 4.68 -4.19 18.03
N ARG A 169 4.60 -3.05 17.35
CA ARG A 169 3.37 -2.42 16.88
C ARG A 169 2.69 -3.22 15.78
N THR A 170 3.42 -3.61 14.74
CA THR A 170 2.86 -4.40 13.64
C THR A 170 2.33 -5.75 14.13
N ARG A 171 3.02 -6.42 15.06
CA ARG A 171 2.53 -7.67 15.69
C ARG A 171 1.22 -7.44 16.44
N ARG A 172 1.15 -6.38 17.25
CA ARG A 172 -0.07 -6.03 18.00
C ARG A 172 -1.24 -5.69 17.08
N TYR A 173 -1.01 -4.87 16.05
CA TYR A 173 -2.05 -4.52 15.10
C TYR A 173 -2.58 -5.75 14.38
N ALA A 174 -1.70 -6.63 13.90
CA ALA A 174 -2.13 -7.89 13.28
C ALA A 174 -2.87 -8.78 14.30
N ASP A 175 -2.43 -8.86 15.56
CA ASP A 175 -3.08 -9.68 16.57
C ASP A 175 -4.52 -9.24 16.90
N PHE A 176 -4.90 -7.97 16.66
CA PHE A 176 -6.30 -7.51 16.70
C PHE A 176 -7.21 -8.23 15.72
N TYR A 177 -6.66 -8.86 14.68
CA TYR A 177 -7.40 -9.51 13.61
C TYR A 177 -7.14 -11.01 13.51
N THR A 178 -6.22 -11.57 14.29
CA THR A 178 -5.91 -13.03 14.26
C THR A 178 -6.80 -13.87 15.17
N GLY A 179 -7.65 -13.23 15.99
CA GLY A 179 -8.41 -13.89 17.07
C GLY A 179 -7.60 -14.14 18.35
N ARG A 180 -6.30 -13.80 18.37
CA ARG A 180 -5.45 -13.96 19.55
C ARG A 180 -5.71 -12.94 20.64
N ASP A 181 -6.07 -11.72 20.25
CA ASP A 181 -6.37 -10.65 21.20
C ASP A 181 -7.84 -10.70 21.64
N SER A 182 -8.10 -11.30 22.80
CA SER A 182 -9.46 -11.42 23.34
C SER A 182 -10.09 -10.09 23.74
N THR A 183 -9.29 -9.01 23.85
CA THR A 183 -9.81 -7.66 24.19
C THR A 183 -10.32 -6.90 22.97
N ALA A 184 -9.94 -7.33 21.76
CA ALA A 184 -10.42 -6.79 20.49
C ALA A 184 -10.92 -7.95 19.62
N PRO A 185 -12.11 -8.53 19.91
CA PRO A 185 -12.61 -9.73 19.24
C PRO A 185 -13.16 -9.41 17.84
N ASN A 186 -12.35 -8.80 16.98
CA ASN A 186 -12.70 -8.40 15.61
C ASN A 186 -12.88 -9.60 14.69
N TYR A 187 -12.09 -10.66 14.89
CA TYR A 187 -12.05 -11.83 14.03
C TYR A 187 -12.66 -13.06 14.72
N ASP A 188 -13.51 -13.75 13.98
CA ASP A 188 -14.06 -15.07 14.34
C ASP A 188 -13.28 -16.14 13.57
N PRO A 189 -12.42 -16.93 14.24
CA PRO A 189 -11.60 -17.93 13.56
C PRO A 189 -12.39 -19.15 13.07
N ASP A 190 -13.51 -19.49 13.71
CA ASP A 190 -14.33 -20.64 13.31
C ASP A 190 -15.07 -20.36 12.00
N ARG A 191 -15.52 -19.10 11.84
CA ARG A 191 -16.24 -18.64 10.64
C ARG A 191 -15.32 -17.98 9.60
N ARG A 192 -14.06 -17.72 9.94
CA ARG A 192 -13.08 -17.00 9.12
C ARG A 192 -13.66 -15.67 8.61
N ILE A 193 -14.16 -14.85 9.54
CA ILE A 193 -14.73 -13.52 9.24
C ILE A 193 -14.18 -12.43 10.16
N ILE A 194 -14.05 -11.22 9.64
CA ILE A 194 -14.03 -10.01 10.47
C ILE A 194 -15.48 -9.61 10.72
N ARG A 195 -15.85 -9.45 11.99
CA ARG A 195 -17.26 -9.50 12.45
C ARG A 195 -18.06 -8.23 12.17
N SER A 196 -17.41 -7.15 11.75
CA SER A 196 -18.05 -5.88 11.37
C SER A 196 -17.15 -5.12 10.40
N LEU A 197 -17.76 -4.31 9.52
CA LEU A 197 -17.06 -3.27 8.77
C LEU A 197 -16.38 -2.26 9.72
N LEU A 198 -17.10 -1.78 10.74
CA LEU A 198 -16.56 -0.87 11.76
C LEU A 198 -15.89 -1.68 12.88
N ASN A 199 -14.57 -1.65 12.94
CA ASN A 199 -13.79 -2.43 13.90
C ASN A 199 -12.47 -1.73 14.28
N GLY A 200 -11.76 -2.23 15.29
CA GLY A 200 -10.50 -1.61 15.71
C GLY A 200 -9.96 -2.16 17.03
N SER A 201 -9.16 -1.36 17.72
CA SER A 201 -8.52 -1.76 18.99
C SER A 201 -9.47 -1.99 20.15
N ARG A 202 -10.74 -1.57 20.03
CA ARG A 202 -11.81 -1.83 21.01
C ARG A 202 -12.85 -2.84 20.50
N GLY A 203 -12.57 -3.54 19.41
CA GLY A 203 -13.45 -4.58 18.88
C GLY A 203 -14.46 -4.10 17.82
N PRO A 204 -15.28 -5.02 17.31
CA PRO A 204 -16.21 -4.76 16.21
C PRO A 204 -17.51 -4.09 16.68
N MET A 205 -18.14 -3.31 15.80
CA MET A 205 -19.50 -2.80 16.01
C MET A 205 -20.52 -3.88 15.69
N LEU A 206 -21.21 -4.42 16.70
CA LEU A 206 -22.20 -5.51 16.54
C LEU A 206 -23.66 -5.01 16.55
N ARG A 207 -23.85 -3.74 16.25
CA ARG A 207 -25.14 -3.07 16.07
C ARG A 207 -25.13 -2.29 14.76
N GLN A 208 -26.29 -1.83 14.31
CA GLN A 208 -26.33 -0.84 13.24
C GLN A 208 -25.59 0.43 13.66
N ALA A 209 -24.84 1.00 12.71
CA ALA A 209 -24.20 2.29 12.89
C ALA A 209 -25.25 3.40 12.80
N THR A 210 -25.06 4.43 13.62
CA THR A 210 -25.80 5.68 13.53
C THR A 210 -24.99 6.70 12.74
N PRO A 211 -25.61 7.73 12.15
CA PRO A 211 -24.88 8.84 11.54
C PRO A 211 -23.82 9.44 12.46
N LEU A 212 -24.10 9.53 13.77
CA LEU A 212 -23.15 10.06 14.76
C LEU A 212 -21.87 9.21 14.88
N ASP A 213 -21.96 7.89 14.72
CA ASP A 213 -20.77 7.01 14.79
C ASP A 213 -19.76 7.34 13.67
N TRP A 214 -20.26 7.82 12.53
CA TRP A 214 -19.48 8.20 11.34
C TRP A 214 -19.10 9.68 11.33
N ALA A 215 -20.03 10.56 11.68
CA ALA A 215 -19.85 12.01 11.58
C ALA A 215 -19.08 12.61 12.77
N GLY A 216 -19.07 11.93 13.93
CA GLY A 216 -18.50 12.48 15.15
C GLY A 216 -19.34 13.54 15.83
N ASP A 217 -18.80 14.08 16.93
CA ASP A 217 -19.47 15.10 17.75
C ASP A 217 -19.87 16.35 16.93
N PRO A 218 -20.90 17.09 17.37
CA PRO A 218 -21.28 18.37 16.77
C PRO A 218 -20.14 19.39 16.71
N PHE A 219 -20.01 20.06 15.57
CA PHE A 219 -19.08 21.18 15.37
C PHE A 219 -19.70 22.21 14.42
N ASP A 220 -19.17 23.43 14.42
CA ASP A 220 -19.52 24.45 13.42
C ASP A 220 -18.67 24.25 12.16
N PRO A 221 -19.23 23.87 11.00
CA PRO A 221 -18.47 23.68 9.77
C PRO A 221 -18.10 25.00 9.07
N THR A 222 -18.72 26.12 9.43
CA THR A 222 -18.56 27.43 8.76
C THR A 222 -17.11 27.90 8.58
N PRO A 223 -16.18 27.74 9.56
CA PRO A 223 -14.81 28.23 9.40
C PRO A 223 -13.91 27.27 8.61
N PHE A 224 -14.41 26.11 8.17
CA PHE A 224 -13.62 25.07 7.54
C PHE A 224 -13.88 24.97 6.03
N HIS A 225 -12.87 24.54 5.28
CA HIS A 225 -13.08 24.01 3.94
C HIS A 225 -13.60 22.58 4.04
N MET A 226 -14.86 22.36 3.68
CA MET A 226 -15.49 21.04 3.70
C MET A 226 -15.29 20.33 2.35
N GLU A 227 -14.49 19.25 2.30
CA GLU A 227 -14.17 18.53 1.05
C GLU A 227 -15.42 18.03 0.30
N HIS A 228 -16.46 17.63 1.04
CA HIS A 228 -17.72 17.15 0.48
C HIS A 228 -18.80 18.24 0.34
N GLY A 229 -18.47 19.49 0.68
CA GLY A 229 -19.33 20.66 0.48
C GLY A 229 -20.48 20.80 1.47
N GLU A 230 -20.43 20.14 2.64
CA GLU A 230 -21.38 20.41 3.72
C GLU A 230 -21.33 21.89 4.17
N THR A 231 -22.48 22.49 4.44
CA THR A 231 -22.62 23.85 4.99
C THR A 231 -23.23 23.89 6.38
N SER A 232 -23.59 22.72 6.94
CA SER A 232 -24.10 22.56 8.30
C SER A 232 -23.75 21.18 8.85
N TYR A 233 -23.66 21.05 10.18
CA TYR A 233 -23.43 19.76 10.83
C TYR A 233 -24.53 18.73 10.52
N GLN A 234 -25.77 19.19 10.33
CA GLN A 234 -26.87 18.31 9.94
C GLN A 234 -26.60 17.64 8.58
N GLN A 235 -26.02 18.35 7.61
CA GLN A 235 -25.63 17.73 6.34
C GLN A 235 -24.54 16.69 6.52
N THR A 236 -23.61 16.87 7.47
CA THR A 236 -22.63 15.84 7.84
C THR A 236 -23.30 14.58 8.39
N LEU A 237 -24.36 14.72 9.20
CA LEU A 237 -25.16 13.57 9.65
C LEU A 237 -25.94 12.93 8.50
N ASP A 238 -26.61 13.74 7.69
CA ASP A 238 -27.45 13.25 6.58
C ASP A 238 -26.62 12.49 5.54
N HIS A 239 -25.35 12.86 5.35
CA HIS A 239 -24.38 12.11 4.53
C HIS A 239 -24.32 10.62 4.93
N TYR A 240 -24.44 10.33 6.23
CA TYR A 240 -24.32 8.99 6.80
C TYR A 240 -25.66 8.32 7.12
N ALA A 241 -26.80 8.90 6.71
CA ALA A 241 -28.13 8.36 7.00
C ALA A 241 -28.32 6.91 6.51
N GLU A 242 -27.73 6.53 5.38
CA GLU A 242 -27.84 5.20 4.78
C GLU A 242 -26.62 4.28 5.09
N TYR A 243 -25.76 4.64 6.05
CA TYR A 243 -24.50 3.93 6.37
C TYR A 243 -24.62 2.95 7.56
N GLY A 244 -25.84 2.49 7.86
CA GLY A 244 -26.11 1.71 9.08
C GLY A 244 -25.72 0.23 9.03
N ASP A 245 -25.66 -0.39 7.85
CA ASP A 245 -25.43 -1.83 7.68
C ASP A 245 -23.94 -2.20 7.72
N VAL A 246 -23.40 -2.24 8.94
CA VAL A 246 -21.97 -2.50 9.22
C VAL A 246 -21.69 -3.83 9.90
N VAL A 247 -22.72 -4.61 10.25
CA VAL A 247 -22.58 -5.88 11.00
C VAL A 247 -22.36 -7.03 10.02
N GLY A 248 -21.37 -7.88 10.33
CA GLY A 248 -20.90 -8.93 9.42
C GLY A 248 -19.64 -8.52 8.68
N ASP A 249 -19.19 -9.39 7.77
CA ASP A 249 -17.96 -9.16 7.02
C ASP A 249 -18.23 -8.40 5.72
N ASN A 250 -17.23 -7.62 5.30
CA ASN A 250 -17.29 -6.74 4.14
C ASN A 250 -15.93 -6.80 3.40
N PRO A 251 -15.89 -6.72 2.06
CA PRO A 251 -14.65 -6.78 1.30
C PRO A 251 -13.58 -5.78 1.72
N LEU A 252 -13.97 -4.61 2.23
CA LEU A 252 -13.01 -3.63 2.73
C LEU A 252 -12.15 -4.18 3.87
N ASN A 253 -12.70 -5.06 4.71
CA ASN A 253 -11.95 -5.73 5.80
C ASN A 253 -10.76 -6.55 5.29
N LEU A 254 -10.73 -6.92 4.00
CA LEU A 254 -9.59 -7.63 3.40
C LEU A 254 -8.29 -6.82 3.50
N GLN A 255 -8.34 -5.50 3.57
CA GLN A 255 -7.16 -4.66 3.73
C GLN A 255 -6.42 -4.91 5.06
N ALA A 256 -7.10 -5.49 6.07
CA ALA A 256 -6.48 -5.94 7.31
C ALA A 256 -5.35 -6.95 7.10
N THR A 257 -5.39 -7.70 6.00
CA THR A 257 -4.38 -8.71 5.66
C THR A 257 -3.00 -8.11 5.43
N THR A 258 -2.91 -6.82 5.07
CA THR A 258 -1.64 -6.08 4.96
C THR A 258 -0.91 -6.01 6.31
N LEU A 259 -1.62 -5.95 7.44
CA LEU A 259 -1.01 -6.05 8.76
C LEU A 259 -0.34 -7.41 8.97
N GLY A 260 -0.99 -8.49 8.52
CA GLY A 260 -0.45 -9.84 8.55
C GLY A 260 0.80 -10.01 7.67
N LEU A 261 0.74 -9.48 6.44
CA LEU A 261 1.90 -9.41 5.54
C LEU A 261 3.07 -8.67 6.20
N ASN A 262 2.84 -7.47 6.74
CA ASN A 262 3.88 -6.66 7.35
C ASN A 262 4.47 -7.33 8.60
N ALA A 263 3.62 -7.89 9.48
CA ALA A 263 4.07 -8.61 10.66
C ALA A 263 4.95 -9.81 10.26
N TYR A 264 4.52 -10.58 9.26
CA TYR A 264 5.30 -11.69 8.72
C TYR A 264 6.65 -11.23 8.14
N ALA A 265 6.63 -10.24 7.24
CA ALA A 265 7.81 -9.78 6.52
C ALA A 265 8.86 -9.13 7.45
N LEU A 266 8.43 -8.55 8.58
CA LEU A 266 9.30 -8.05 9.67
C LEU A 266 9.81 -9.16 10.62
N GLY A 267 9.53 -10.44 10.35
CA GLY A 267 9.97 -11.54 11.21
C GLY A 267 9.07 -11.79 12.42
N GLY A 268 7.77 -11.51 12.31
CA GLY A 268 6.76 -11.81 13.33
C GLY A 268 6.41 -13.30 13.46
N GLY A 269 6.80 -14.11 12.47
CA GLY A 269 6.54 -15.54 12.43
C GLY A 269 5.39 -15.92 11.50
N GLU A 270 5.35 -17.21 11.15
CA GLU A 270 4.48 -17.76 10.10
C GLU A 270 2.98 -17.52 10.35
N ARG A 271 2.56 -17.46 11.62
CA ARG A 271 1.14 -17.33 12.00
C ARG A 271 0.42 -16.16 11.33
N PHE A 272 1.12 -15.05 11.11
CA PHE A 272 0.54 -13.85 10.52
C PHE A 272 0.26 -14.03 9.02
N ARG A 273 1.19 -14.68 8.32
CA ARG A 273 1.02 -15.06 6.91
C ARG A 273 -0.08 -16.11 6.76
N THR A 274 -0.09 -17.14 7.63
CA THR A 274 -1.11 -18.19 7.61
C THR A 274 -2.51 -17.61 7.82
N TRP A 275 -2.69 -16.75 8.83
CA TRP A 275 -3.98 -16.09 9.07
C TRP A 275 -4.43 -15.25 7.86
N ALA A 276 -3.54 -14.41 7.32
CA ALA A 276 -3.89 -13.55 6.20
C ALA A 276 -4.31 -14.37 4.98
N LEU A 277 -3.57 -15.43 4.64
CA LEU A 277 -3.89 -16.32 3.52
C LEU A 277 -5.16 -17.15 3.77
N ASP A 278 -5.39 -17.66 4.98
CA ASP A 278 -6.62 -18.39 5.29
C ASP A 278 -7.86 -17.50 5.17
N TYR A 279 -7.78 -16.26 5.67
CA TYR A 279 -8.86 -15.30 5.55
C TYR A 279 -9.14 -14.91 4.09
N LEU A 280 -8.09 -14.63 3.29
CA LEU A 280 -8.22 -14.37 1.85
C LEU A 280 -8.77 -15.56 1.07
N ALA A 281 -8.35 -16.78 1.41
CA ALA A 281 -8.87 -18.01 0.82
C ALA A 281 -10.37 -18.19 1.12
N ALA A 282 -10.82 -17.91 2.35
CA ALA A 282 -12.24 -17.96 2.69
C ALA A 282 -13.08 -16.98 1.84
N TRP A 283 -12.54 -15.79 1.54
CA TRP A 283 -13.18 -14.84 0.62
C TRP A 283 -13.18 -15.33 -0.84
N ALA A 284 -12.09 -15.96 -1.31
CA ALA A 284 -12.05 -16.58 -2.63
C ALA A 284 -13.06 -17.73 -2.76
N GLU A 285 -13.22 -18.56 -1.73
CA GLU A 285 -14.24 -19.63 -1.66
C GLU A 285 -15.66 -19.04 -1.72
N ARG A 286 -15.92 -17.94 -1.00
CA ARG A 286 -17.20 -17.23 -1.02
C ARG A 286 -17.50 -16.67 -2.41
N ALA A 287 -16.52 -16.03 -3.06
CA ALA A 287 -16.68 -15.53 -4.42
C ALA A 287 -16.98 -16.67 -5.42
N ALA A 288 -16.29 -17.81 -5.31
CA ALA A 288 -16.55 -18.97 -6.17
C ALA A 288 -17.98 -19.51 -6.00
N LYS A 289 -18.49 -19.56 -4.77
CA LYS A 289 -19.88 -19.95 -4.47
C LYS A 289 -20.90 -18.89 -4.92
N ASN A 290 -20.49 -17.63 -5.02
CA ASN A 290 -21.29 -16.49 -5.46
C ASN A 290 -21.12 -16.19 -6.96
N GLY A 291 -21.08 -17.23 -7.80
CA GLY A 291 -21.02 -17.09 -9.27
C GLY A 291 -19.69 -16.52 -9.82
N GLY A 292 -18.66 -16.42 -8.99
CA GLY A 292 -17.38 -15.79 -9.33
C GLY A 292 -17.31 -14.28 -9.02
N LEU A 293 -18.30 -13.72 -8.32
CA LEU A 293 -18.33 -12.34 -7.86
C LEU A 293 -18.01 -12.27 -6.37
N LEU A 294 -17.11 -11.37 -5.98
CA LEU A 294 -16.84 -11.11 -4.57
C LEU A 294 -18.12 -10.52 -3.93
N PRO A 295 -18.74 -11.18 -2.94
CA PRO A 295 -19.93 -10.63 -2.28
C PRO A 295 -19.55 -9.35 -1.52
N SER A 296 -20.44 -8.38 -1.37
CA SER A 296 -20.21 -7.22 -0.52
C SER A 296 -20.74 -7.38 0.91
N ARG A 297 -21.52 -8.44 1.16
CA ARG A 297 -22.03 -8.79 2.49
C ARG A 297 -21.80 -10.27 2.82
N VAL A 298 -21.18 -10.51 3.97
CA VAL A 298 -21.15 -11.83 4.62
C VAL A 298 -21.81 -11.69 5.98
N ARG A 299 -22.81 -12.52 6.27
CA ARG A 299 -23.57 -12.46 7.52
C ARG A 299 -22.70 -12.88 8.71
N SER A 300 -23.17 -12.56 9.92
CA SER A 300 -22.45 -12.91 11.15
C SER A 300 -22.21 -14.41 11.33
N ASP A 301 -23.00 -15.27 10.68
CA ASP A 301 -22.81 -16.73 10.65
C ASP A 301 -21.79 -17.22 9.61
N GLY A 302 -21.13 -16.30 8.90
CA GLY A 302 -20.11 -16.59 7.88
C GLY A 302 -20.67 -16.91 6.50
N LYS A 303 -22.00 -16.91 6.33
CA LYS A 303 -22.66 -17.25 5.07
C LYS A 303 -22.90 -16.02 4.18
N VAL A 304 -22.89 -16.28 2.88
CA VAL A 304 -23.34 -15.35 1.84
C VAL A 304 -24.78 -15.71 1.52
N GLY A 305 -25.70 -14.75 1.58
CA GLY A 305 -27.12 -14.96 1.25
C GLY A 305 -27.49 -14.38 -0.12
N ASP A 306 -28.78 -14.41 -0.46
CA ASP A 306 -29.31 -13.85 -1.72
C ASP A 306 -29.20 -12.31 -1.79
N ASP A 307 -28.90 -11.68 -0.67
CA ASP A 307 -28.61 -10.26 -0.46
C ASP A 307 -27.11 -9.94 -0.46
N TRP A 308 -26.29 -10.77 -1.10
CA TRP A 308 -24.83 -10.66 -1.17
C TRP A 308 -24.29 -9.30 -1.64
N TRP A 309 -25.12 -8.51 -2.33
CA TRP A 309 -24.82 -7.19 -2.90
C TRP A 309 -25.06 -6.02 -1.92
N GLN A 310 -25.67 -6.26 -0.77
CA GLN A 310 -25.91 -5.25 0.28
C GLN A 310 -24.62 -4.87 1.02
N GLY A 311 -24.76 -4.04 2.06
CA GLY A 311 -23.69 -3.53 2.90
C GLY A 311 -23.19 -2.16 2.46
N VAL A 312 -22.65 -1.40 3.42
CA VAL A 312 -22.01 -0.11 3.16
C VAL A 312 -20.86 -0.29 2.16
N TYR A 313 -20.81 0.60 1.16
CA TYR A 313 -19.89 0.55 0.01
C TYR A 313 -19.95 -0.73 -0.84
N GLY A 314 -21.03 -1.51 -0.71
CA GLY A 314 -21.28 -2.72 -1.49
C GLY A 314 -21.76 -2.46 -2.92
N TRP A 315 -22.13 -3.55 -3.60
CA TRP A 315 -22.57 -3.48 -5.00
C TRP A 315 -23.86 -2.68 -5.20
N GLY A 316 -24.76 -2.66 -4.22
CA GLY A 316 -26.02 -1.90 -4.27
C GLY A 316 -25.97 -0.58 -3.51
N PHE A 317 -24.77 -0.07 -3.18
CA PHE A 317 -24.62 1.08 -2.30
C PHE A 317 -24.63 2.40 -3.08
N SER A 318 -25.80 3.02 -3.17
CA SER A 318 -26.00 4.31 -3.83
C SER A 318 -26.71 5.33 -2.91
N PRO A 319 -26.07 5.82 -1.84
CA PRO A 319 -26.69 6.71 -0.86
C PRO A 319 -27.08 8.07 -1.46
N ILE A 320 -28.00 8.77 -0.79
CA ILE A 320 -28.38 10.15 -1.13
C ILE A 320 -27.27 11.11 -0.71
N VAL A 321 -26.86 11.98 -1.64
CA VAL A 321 -25.95 13.10 -1.37
C VAL A 321 -26.77 14.28 -0.82
N PRO A 322 -26.56 14.72 0.43
CA PRO A 322 -27.45 15.69 1.08
C PRO A 322 -27.45 17.06 0.39
N GLN A 323 -26.34 17.44 -0.26
CA GLN A 323 -26.21 18.71 -0.98
C GLN A 323 -27.06 18.78 -2.25
N THR A 324 -27.35 17.63 -2.89
CA THR A 324 -28.01 17.57 -4.20
C THR A 324 -29.34 16.81 -4.17
N GLY A 325 -29.58 15.99 -3.15
CA GLY A 325 -30.70 15.06 -3.07
C GLY A 325 -30.61 13.87 -4.03
N MET A 326 -29.52 13.75 -4.81
CA MET A 326 -29.32 12.68 -5.77
C MET A 326 -28.65 11.46 -5.15
N ARG A 327 -28.96 10.26 -5.66
CA ARG A 327 -28.20 9.05 -5.33
C ARG A 327 -26.87 9.01 -6.06
N GLU A 328 -25.81 8.63 -5.37
CA GLU A 328 -24.46 8.50 -5.92
C GLU A 328 -23.92 7.09 -5.71
N ASP A 329 -23.47 6.45 -6.79
CA ASP A 329 -22.88 5.10 -6.75
C ASP A 329 -21.54 5.11 -6.01
N ARG A 330 -21.48 4.45 -4.83
CA ARG A 330 -20.30 4.41 -3.96
C ARG A 330 -19.78 2.99 -3.73
N ASN A 331 -19.85 2.15 -4.76
CA ASN A 331 -19.29 0.79 -4.70
C ASN A 331 -17.76 0.82 -4.56
N ARG A 332 -17.23 0.22 -3.49
CA ARG A 332 -15.79 0.10 -3.21
C ARG A 332 -15.28 -1.33 -3.23
N VAL A 333 -16.12 -2.32 -3.62
CA VAL A 333 -15.69 -3.72 -3.78
C VAL A 333 -14.41 -3.84 -4.62
N PRO A 334 -14.24 -3.12 -5.76
CA PRO A 334 -13.04 -3.21 -6.58
C PRO A 334 -11.74 -2.83 -5.85
N ARG A 335 -11.81 -2.00 -4.80
CA ARG A 335 -10.63 -1.60 -4.03
C ARG A 335 -9.96 -2.79 -3.30
N SER A 336 -10.71 -3.87 -3.10
CA SER A 336 -10.24 -5.07 -2.39
C SER A 336 -9.18 -5.85 -3.16
N ILE A 337 -8.94 -5.58 -4.45
CA ILE A 337 -7.93 -6.28 -5.25
C ILE A 337 -6.53 -6.19 -4.64
N THR A 338 -6.20 -5.09 -3.98
CA THR A 338 -4.89 -4.87 -3.35
C THR A 338 -4.60 -5.91 -2.27
N ALA A 339 -5.61 -6.42 -1.57
CA ALA A 339 -5.44 -7.51 -0.62
C ALA A 339 -5.12 -8.85 -1.32
N PHE A 340 -5.71 -9.10 -2.49
CA PHE A 340 -5.41 -10.27 -3.32
C PHE A 340 -4.04 -10.19 -4.01
N MET A 341 -3.59 -8.97 -4.34
CA MET A 341 -2.20 -8.72 -4.74
C MET A 341 -1.23 -9.04 -3.58
N GLY A 342 -1.60 -8.69 -2.34
CA GLY A 342 -0.90 -9.13 -1.12
C GLY A 342 -0.90 -10.64 -0.94
N ALA A 343 -1.98 -11.33 -1.30
CA ALA A 343 -2.06 -12.80 -1.28
C ALA A 343 -1.02 -13.41 -2.22
N LEU A 344 -0.98 -12.96 -3.48
CA LEU A 344 0.02 -13.39 -4.47
C LEU A 344 1.45 -13.12 -3.98
N LEU A 345 1.70 -11.96 -3.38
CA LEU A 345 2.99 -11.64 -2.76
C LEU A 345 3.39 -12.64 -1.66
N MET A 346 2.45 -13.09 -0.82
CA MET A 346 2.70 -14.02 0.28
C MET A 346 2.78 -15.50 -0.13
N SER A 347 2.14 -15.90 -1.23
CA SER A 347 1.96 -17.29 -1.63
C SER A 347 2.64 -17.68 -2.95
N GLY A 348 2.80 -16.73 -3.88
CA GLY A 348 3.14 -16.99 -5.27
C GLY A 348 1.98 -17.57 -6.10
N ASP A 349 0.77 -17.66 -5.54
CA ASP A 349 -0.39 -18.26 -6.21
C ASP A 349 -1.18 -17.25 -7.04
N MET A 350 -1.18 -17.43 -8.36
CA MET A 350 -1.87 -16.57 -9.30
C MET A 350 -3.41 -16.74 -9.25
N ALA A 351 -3.93 -17.79 -8.61
CA ALA A 351 -5.37 -18.02 -8.52
C ALA A 351 -6.12 -16.85 -7.83
N TYR A 352 -5.43 -16.12 -6.94
CA TYR A 352 -5.97 -14.91 -6.31
C TYR A 352 -6.20 -13.76 -7.30
N ILE A 353 -5.38 -13.65 -8.36
CA ILE A 353 -5.58 -12.66 -9.44
C ILE A 353 -6.57 -13.19 -10.47
N ASP A 354 -6.57 -14.50 -10.74
CA ASP A 354 -7.52 -15.12 -11.67
C ASP A 354 -8.98 -14.96 -11.22
N LEU A 355 -9.24 -14.85 -9.90
CA LEU A 355 -10.55 -14.47 -9.36
C LEU A 355 -11.03 -13.14 -9.96
N TRP A 356 -10.17 -12.12 -9.98
CA TRP A 356 -10.51 -10.81 -10.51
C TRP A 356 -10.70 -10.84 -12.03
N ARG A 357 -9.92 -11.64 -12.75
CA ARG A 357 -10.15 -11.87 -14.19
C ARG A 357 -11.55 -12.46 -14.44
N ARG A 358 -11.95 -13.47 -13.66
CA ARG A 358 -13.30 -14.06 -13.77
C ARG A 358 -14.39 -13.07 -13.41
N GLN A 359 -14.23 -12.29 -12.34
CA GLN A 359 -15.18 -11.25 -11.97
C GLN A 359 -15.36 -10.21 -13.09
N THR A 360 -14.26 -9.70 -13.65
CA THR A 360 -14.30 -8.76 -14.78
C THR A 360 -14.99 -9.37 -16.00
N ALA A 361 -14.74 -10.65 -16.32
CA ALA A 361 -15.45 -11.34 -17.40
C ALA A 361 -16.96 -11.41 -17.12
N ARG A 362 -17.37 -11.80 -15.91
CA ARG A 362 -18.79 -11.88 -15.51
C ARG A 362 -19.52 -10.55 -15.59
N ILE A 363 -18.87 -9.46 -15.20
CA ILE A 363 -19.44 -8.11 -15.31
C ILE A 363 -19.61 -7.72 -16.78
N ASN A 364 -18.62 -8.03 -17.62
CA ASN A 364 -18.69 -7.77 -19.05
C ASN A 364 -19.72 -8.65 -19.78
N ASP A 365 -19.95 -9.89 -19.35
CA ASP A 365 -21.01 -10.75 -19.88
C ASP A 365 -22.41 -10.14 -19.65
N ALA A 366 -22.57 -9.31 -18.61
CA ALA A 366 -23.79 -8.57 -18.33
C ALA A 366 -23.92 -7.26 -19.12
N ALA A 367 -22.91 -6.86 -19.91
CA ALA A 367 -22.95 -5.64 -20.69
C ALA A 367 -24.07 -5.67 -21.74
N ARG A 368 -24.66 -4.49 -22.02
CA ARG A 368 -25.73 -4.34 -23.02
C ARG A 368 -25.63 -3.02 -23.77
N THR A 369 -26.27 -2.94 -24.93
CA THR A 369 -26.36 -1.69 -25.69
C THR A 369 -27.39 -0.76 -25.05
N ILE A 370 -26.96 0.47 -24.72
CA ILE A 370 -27.80 1.57 -24.26
C ILE A 370 -27.52 2.74 -25.19
N ASP A 371 -28.55 3.28 -25.84
CA ASP A 371 -28.45 4.39 -26.80
C ASP A 371 -27.34 4.18 -27.86
N GLY A 372 -27.26 2.97 -28.41
CA GLY A 372 -26.28 2.59 -29.43
C GLY A 372 -24.86 2.30 -28.90
N THR A 373 -24.61 2.43 -27.59
CA THR A 373 -23.30 2.21 -26.98
C THR A 373 -23.30 0.97 -26.09
N LEU A 374 -22.37 0.05 -26.32
CA LEU A 374 -22.13 -1.07 -25.39
C LEU A 374 -21.73 -0.49 -24.03
N SER A 375 -22.47 -0.84 -22.98
CA SER A 375 -22.25 -0.35 -21.63
C SER A 375 -22.19 -1.52 -20.65
N ALA A 376 -21.21 -1.52 -19.76
CA ALA A 376 -21.07 -2.51 -18.69
C ALA A 376 -21.65 -1.96 -17.37
N PRO A 377 -22.23 -2.82 -16.52
CA PRO A 377 -22.76 -2.37 -15.24
C PRO A 377 -21.63 -2.18 -14.22
N THR A 378 -21.89 -1.37 -13.20
CA THR A 378 -20.94 -1.15 -12.08
C THR A 378 -21.56 -1.41 -10.71
N MET A 379 -22.88 -1.63 -10.67
CA MET A 379 -23.68 -1.78 -9.47
C MET A 379 -24.67 -2.94 -9.60
N HIS A 380 -25.14 -3.49 -8.48
CA HIS A 380 -26.10 -4.60 -8.44
C HIS A 380 -27.06 -4.46 -7.25
N ASP A 381 -28.37 -4.64 -7.46
CA ASP A 381 -29.41 -4.62 -6.42
C ASP A 381 -30.39 -5.80 -6.53
N ALA A 382 -31.56 -5.70 -5.91
CA ALA A 382 -32.60 -6.73 -5.97
C ALA A 382 -33.23 -6.90 -7.37
N GLN A 383 -33.13 -5.89 -8.24
CA GLN A 383 -33.62 -5.88 -9.61
C GLN A 383 -32.53 -6.29 -10.62
N GLY A 384 -31.28 -6.43 -10.17
CA GLY A 384 -30.15 -6.92 -10.95
C GLY A 384 -29.09 -5.85 -11.19
N TRP A 385 -28.44 -5.89 -12.36
CA TRP A 385 -27.36 -4.98 -12.72
C TRP A 385 -27.86 -3.56 -13.05
N TYR A 386 -27.20 -2.55 -12.49
CA TYR A 386 -27.43 -1.13 -12.77
C TYR A 386 -26.10 -0.34 -12.78
N GLY A 387 -26.20 1.00 -12.83
CA GLY A 387 -25.02 1.88 -12.85
C GLY A 387 -24.21 1.72 -14.14
N TRP A 388 -24.89 1.61 -15.28
CA TRP A 388 -24.30 1.34 -16.59
C TRP A 388 -23.32 2.45 -17.01
N LYS A 389 -22.09 2.07 -17.40
CA LYS A 389 -21.06 2.99 -17.90
C LYS A 389 -20.68 2.62 -19.34
N PRO A 390 -20.44 3.61 -20.23
CA PRO A 390 -20.02 3.36 -21.60
C PRO A 390 -18.72 2.54 -21.69
N GLY A 391 -18.70 1.57 -22.60
CA GLY A 391 -17.58 0.68 -22.84
C GLY A 391 -17.55 -0.56 -21.91
N PRO A 392 -16.54 -1.42 -22.10
CA PRO A 392 -16.35 -2.59 -21.24
C PRO A 392 -15.89 -2.18 -19.84
N TYR A 393 -16.24 -3.00 -18.85
CA TYR A 393 -15.73 -2.88 -17.48
C TYR A 393 -14.22 -3.19 -17.46
N ARG A 394 -13.42 -2.17 -17.11
CA ARG A 394 -11.94 -2.23 -17.08
C ARG A 394 -11.32 -1.91 -15.73
N THR A 395 -12.13 -1.63 -14.71
CA THR A 395 -11.61 -1.41 -13.35
C THR A 395 -10.78 -2.61 -12.91
N ASN A 396 -9.61 -2.36 -12.32
CA ASN A 396 -8.59 -3.34 -11.93
C ASN A 396 -7.85 -4.03 -13.09
N GLY A 397 -8.14 -3.70 -14.35
CA GLY A 397 -7.49 -4.31 -15.51
C GLY A 397 -5.97 -4.09 -15.51
N PHE A 398 -5.51 -2.94 -14.99
CA PHE A 398 -4.09 -2.67 -14.87
C PHE A 398 -3.42 -3.57 -13.83
N GLU A 399 -3.96 -3.66 -12.62
CA GLU A 399 -3.43 -4.50 -11.54
C GLU A 399 -3.36 -5.97 -11.98
N ILE A 400 -4.38 -6.46 -12.67
CA ILE A 400 -4.41 -7.83 -13.22
C ILE A 400 -3.23 -8.01 -14.19
N TRP A 401 -3.07 -7.12 -15.17
CA TRP A 401 -1.95 -7.19 -16.12
C TRP A 401 -0.58 -7.05 -15.45
N TYR A 402 -0.44 -6.12 -14.50
CA TYR A 402 0.83 -5.92 -13.81
C TYR A 402 1.26 -7.20 -13.08
N MET A 403 0.32 -7.85 -12.40
CA MET A 403 0.57 -9.09 -11.68
C MET A 403 0.82 -10.28 -12.61
N SER A 404 0.01 -10.42 -13.67
CA SER A 404 0.08 -11.59 -14.55
C SER A 404 1.18 -11.48 -15.61
N GLN A 405 1.45 -10.27 -16.10
CA GLN A 405 2.26 -9.95 -17.28
C GLN A 405 1.80 -10.67 -18.56
N ARG A 406 0.53 -11.11 -18.62
CA ARG A 406 0.00 -11.82 -19.78
C ARG A 406 -0.44 -10.85 -20.88
N ALA A 407 -0.28 -11.26 -22.12
CA ALA A 407 -0.64 -10.45 -23.29
C ALA A 407 -2.16 -10.24 -23.42
N ASP A 408 -2.99 -11.19 -23.00
CA ASP A 408 -4.45 -11.06 -23.00
C ASP A 408 -4.95 -10.04 -21.96
N ASP A 409 -4.37 -10.03 -20.76
CA ASP A 409 -4.68 -9.04 -19.71
C ASP A 409 -4.25 -7.61 -20.09
N ARG A 410 -3.20 -7.47 -20.93
CA ARG A 410 -2.69 -6.17 -21.35
C ARG A 410 -3.74 -5.31 -22.05
N ALA A 411 -4.62 -5.92 -22.84
CA ALA A 411 -5.71 -5.20 -23.52
C ALA A 411 -6.70 -4.58 -22.52
N ALA A 412 -6.93 -5.25 -21.38
CA ALA A 412 -7.83 -4.77 -20.33
C ALA A 412 -7.23 -3.64 -19.48
N ALA A 413 -5.90 -3.54 -19.40
CA ALA A 413 -5.20 -2.48 -18.66
C ALA A 413 -5.47 -1.06 -19.21
N GLY A 414 -5.85 -0.96 -20.48
CA GLY A 414 -6.11 0.32 -21.15
C GLY A 414 -4.83 1.04 -21.61
N ASP A 415 -5.00 2.28 -22.05
CA ASP A 415 -3.89 3.13 -22.47
C ASP A 415 -3.37 3.96 -21.29
N ASP A 416 -2.05 3.92 -21.10
CA ASP A 416 -1.35 4.73 -20.10
C ASP A 416 0.04 5.11 -20.65
N PRO A 417 0.50 6.37 -20.47
CA PRO A 417 1.79 6.82 -20.99
C PRO A 417 2.99 6.02 -20.48
N TRP A 418 2.93 5.50 -19.25
CA TRP A 418 4.00 4.66 -18.70
C TRP A 418 4.02 3.29 -19.36
N ILE A 419 2.87 2.68 -19.63
CA ILE A 419 2.86 1.41 -20.37
C ILE A 419 3.38 1.63 -21.80
N ALA A 420 2.96 2.71 -22.45
CA ALA A 420 3.48 3.04 -23.77
C ALA A 420 5.02 3.19 -23.75
N PHE A 421 5.60 3.74 -22.68
CA PHE A 421 7.04 3.77 -22.49
C PHE A 421 7.65 2.38 -22.31
N LEU A 422 7.08 1.52 -21.45
CA LEU A 422 7.53 0.14 -21.24
C LEU A 422 7.48 -0.72 -22.53
N GLU A 423 6.58 -0.37 -23.45
CA GLU A 423 6.43 -0.99 -24.78
C GLU A 423 7.29 -0.33 -25.87
N GLY A 424 8.09 0.68 -25.53
CA GLY A 424 8.94 1.41 -26.48
C GLY A 424 8.18 2.37 -27.41
N ARG A 425 6.91 2.65 -27.12
CA ARG A 425 6.04 3.56 -27.90
C ARG A 425 6.03 5.01 -27.38
N ASN A 426 6.68 5.30 -26.26
CA ASN A 426 6.76 6.64 -25.67
C ASN A 426 8.11 6.91 -24.98
N GLY A 427 9.16 7.16 -25.78
CA GLY A 427 10.52 7.37 -25.27
C GLY A 427 10.71 8.63 -24.41
N ASP A 428 9.87 9.65 -24.58
CA ASP A 428 9.96 10.92 -23.87
C ASP A 428 9.35 10.88 -22.46
N TYR A 429 8.59 9.82 -22.15
CA TYR A 429 7.87 9.66 -20.89
C TYR A 429 8.72 9.91 -19.63
N PRO A 430 9.97 9.40 -19.49
CA PRO A 430 10.74 9.60 -18.27
C PRO A 430 10.97 11.09 -17.95
N VAL A 431 11.33 11.88 -18.96
CA VAL A 431 11.57 13.32 -18.79
C VAL A 431 10.25 14.06 -18.55
N GLN A 432 9.18 13.72 -19.28
CA GLN A 432 7.86 14.33 -19.10
C GLN A 432 7.31 14.09 -17.70
N ALA A 433 7.36 12.84 -17.22
CA ALA A 433 6.83 12.46 -15.91
C ALA A 433 7.61 13.10 -14.76
N LEU A 434 8.95 13.11 -14.83
CA LEU A 434 9.80 13.78 -13.84
C LEU A 434 9.60 15.31 -13.83
N THR A 435 9.38 15.92 -15.00
CA THR A 435 9.05 17.35 -15.11
C THR A 435 7.72 17.65 -14.42
N ALA A 436 6.69 16.84 -14.67
CA ALA A 436 5.39 17.00 -14.04
C ALA A 436 5.45 16.84 -12.52
N ASP A 437 6.22 15.87 -12.02
CA ASP A 437 6.37 15.66 -10.58
C ASP A 437 7.17 16.79 -9.91
N LEU A 438 8.20 17.36 -10.57
CA LEU A 438 8.90 18.56 -10.10
C LEU A 438 7.97 19.78 -10.05
N ALA A 439 7.15 19.99 -11.08
CA ALA A 439 6.16 21.05 -11.11
C ALA A 439 5.12 20.88 -9.99
N ARG A 440 4.69 19.64 -9.71
CA ARG A 440 3.80 19.32 -8.59
C ARG A 440 4.44 19.69 -7.25
N VAL A 441 5.70 19.35 -7.00
CA VAL A 441 6.40 19.74 -5.76
C VAL A 441 6.36 21.26 -5.60
N ALA A 442 6.69 22.02 -6.65
CA ALA A 442 6.64 23.48 -6.62
C ALA A 442 5.23 24.02 -6.33
N GLN A 443 4.19 23.46 -6.97
CA GLN A 443 2.79 23.81 -6.70
C GLN A 443 2.40 23.57 -5.25
N ARG A 444 2.85 22.46 -4.63
CA ARG A 444 2.57 22.16 -3.21
C ARG A 444 3.30 23.10 -2.27
N VAL A 445 4.53 23.52 -2.61
CA VAL A 445 5.25 24.56 -1.86
C VAL A 445 4.48 25.89 -1.91
N THR A 446 4.01 26.32 -3.09
CA THR A 446 3.19 27.53 -3.22
C THR A 446 1.87 27.43 -2.46
N ALA A 447 1.18 26.28 -2.55
CA ALA A 447 -0.07 26.07 -1.81
C ALA A 447 0.13 26.20 -0.29
N ARG A 448 1.24 25.66 0.25
CA ARG A 448 1.62 25.85 1.66
C ARG A 448 1.89 27.30 2.01
N GLU A 449 2.56 28.04 1.14
CA GLU A 449 2.90 29.45 1.39
C GLU A 449 1.68 30.37 1.36
N GLN A 450 0.64 29.96 0.63
CA GLN A 450 -0.64 30.65 0.52
C GLN A 450 -1.69 30.16 1.52
N ASP A 451 -1.42 29.09 2.28
CA ASP A 451 -2.34 28.56 3.27
C ASP A 451 -2.47 29.53 4.44
N ASP A 452 -3.64 30.17 4.55
CA ASP A 452 -4.01 31.11 5.59
C ASP A 452 -4.76 30.46 6.75
N THR A 453 -4.98 29.14 6.70
CA THR A 453 -5.69 28.43 7.76
C THR A 453 -4.89 28.39 9.06
N THR A 454 -5.60 28.41 10.18
CA THR A 454 -5.04 28.27 11.53
C THR A 454 -5.36 26.88 12.08
N PRO A 455 -4.72 26.41 13.17
CA PRO A 455 -5.09 25.14 13.79
C PRO A 455 -6.58 25.08 14.20
N GLN A 456 -7.26 26.21 14.40
CA GLN A 456 -8.67 26.29 14.76
C GLN A 456 -9.62 26.28 13.55
N THR A 457 -9.11 26.51 12.34
CA THR A 457 -9.89 26.61 11.09
C THR A 457 -9.42 25.58 10.06
N ARG A 458 -8.65 24.57 10.50
CA ARG A 458 -8.04 23.55 9.66
C ARG A 458 -8.48 22.16 10.12
N LEU A 459 -9.17 21.45 9.25
CA LEU A 459 -9.44 20.02 9.39
C LEU A 459 -8.19 19.18 9.03
N ALA A 460 -8.16 17.93 9.46
CA ALA A 460 -7.03 17.02 9.27
C ALA A 460 -6.82 16.57 7.82
N ASP A 461 -7.87 16.58 7.00
CA ASP A 461 -7.83 16.34 5.55
C ASP A 461 -7.11 17.45 4.76
N TRP A 462 -7.18 18.71 5.22
CA TRP A 462 -6.68 19.88 4.51
C TRP A 462 -5.18 19.80 4.14
N PRO A 463 -4.26 19.44 5.07
CA PRO A 463 -2.84 19.27 4.75
C PRO A 463 -2.56 18.15 3.74
N ILE A 464 -3.44 17.16 3.55
CA ILE A 464 -3.22 16.06 2.60
C ILE A 464 -3.05 16.61 1.19
N GLY A 465 -3.90 17.57 0.81
CA GLY A 465 -3.81 18.30 -0.44
C GLY A 465 -2.54 19.13 -0.59
N ILE A 466 -1.81 19.40 0.48
CA ILE A 466 -0.61 20.25 0.50
C ILE A 466 0.67 19.43 0.70
N ASN A 467 0.57 18.15 1.09
CA ASN A 467 1.72 17.25 1.22
C ASN A 467 2.55 17.27 -0.09
N PRO A 468 3.83 17.68 -0.03
CA PRO A 468 4.63 17.90 -1.22
C PRO A 468 5.20 16.62 -1.82
N ALA A 469 5.10 15.48 -1.12
CA ALA A 469 5.66 14.22 -1.61
C ALA A 469 5.08 13.84 -2.99
N SER A 470 5.97 13.71 -3.95
CA SER A 470 5.68 13.40 -5.35
C SER A 470 6.62 12.28 -5.80
N VAL A 471 6.10 11.04 -5.74
CA VAL A 471 6.91 9.81 -5.91
C VAL A 471 6.47 8.96 -7.10
N LYS A 472 5.36 9.29 -7.77
CA LYS A 472 4.76 8.44 -8.81
C LYS A 472 5.75 8.10 -9.92
N SER A 473 6.38 9.11 -10.52
CA SER A 473 7.36 8.89 -11.59
C SER A 473 8.59 8.13 -11.08
N LEU A 474 9.03 8.38 -9.85
CA LEU A 474 10.17 7.66 -9.26
C LEU A 474 9.83 6.18 -9.05
N VAL A 475 8.64 5.85 -8.54
CA VAL A 475 8.18 4.46 -8.39
C VAL A 475 8.14 3.77 -9.75
N GLN A 476 7.52 4.39 -10.75
CA GLN A 476 7.40 3.82 -12.10
C GLN A 476 8.75 3.65 -12.78
N LEU A 477 9.58 4.70 -12.82
CA LEU A 477 10.82 4.75 -13.57
C LEU A 477 11.97 4.03 -12.86
N MET A 478 12.09 4.15 -11.54
CA MET A 478 13.19 3.49 -10.81
C MET A 478 12.85 2.04 -10.54
N THR A 479 11.64 1.74 -10.07
CA THR A 479 11.33 0.41 -9.52
C THR A 479 10.53 -0.49 -10.44
N GLY A 480 9.99 0.06 -11.55
CA GLY A 480 9.01 -0.65 -12.36
C GLY A 480 7.74 -0.98 -11.58
N GLY A 481 7.34 -0.10 -10.65
CA GLY A 481 6.32 -0.36 -9.64
C GLY A 481 5.03 0.42 -9.81
N LEU A 482 4.02 0.04 -9.01
CA LEU A 482 2.73 0.73 -8.93
C LEU A 482 2.71 1.72 -7.77
N HIS A 483 2.24 2.93 -8.02
CA HIS A 483 1.89 3.89 -6.98
C HIS A 483 0.37 3.90 -6.76
N ILE A 484 -0.14 2.85 -6.12
CA ILE A 484 -1.56 2.79 -5.75
C ILE A 484 -1.77 3.65 -4.52
N ALA A 485 -2.37 4.82 -4.73
CA ALA A 485 -2.60 5.86 -3.74
C ALA A 485 -3.88 6.66 -4.04
N ARG A 486 -4.15 7.70 -3.24
CA ARG A 486 -5.15 8.75 -3.53
C ARG A 486 -4.43 10.04 -3.96
N PRO A 487 -4.77 10.66 -5.11
CA PRO A 487 -5.68 10.19 -6.17
C PRO A 487 -5.15 8.96 -6.94
N PRO A 488 -6.01 8.25 -7.72
CA PRO A 488 -5.58 7.06 -8.43
C PRO A 488 -4.58 7.41 -9.53
N TRP A 489 -3.61 6.52 -9.75
CA TRP A 489 -2.49 6.77 -10.66
C TRP A 489 -2.82 6.43 -12.12
N SER A 490 -3.87 5.63 -12.38
CA SER A 490 -4.45 5.36 -13.70
C SER A 490 -5.99 5.41 -13.66
N LYS A 491 -6.64 5.59 -14.83
CA LYS A 491 -8.12 5.64 -14.93
C LYS A 491 -8.82 4.33 -14.59
N THR A 492 -8.10 3.21 -14.66
CA THR A 492 -8.61 1.86 -14.40
C THR A 492 -8.22 1.34 -13.02
N SER A 493 -7.40 2.09 -12.27
CA SER A 493 -6.94 1.71 -10.94
C SER A 493 -7.89 2.24 -9.86
N PRO A 494 -8.13 1.48 -8.79
CA PRO A 494 -8.91 1.97 -7.65
C PRO A 494 -8.10 3.00 -6.85
N PRO A 495 -8.72 4.11 -6.38
CA PRO A 495 -8.10 4.99 -5.38
C PRO A 495 -8.12 4.29 -4.02
N GLN A 496 -6.97 3.87 -3.51
CA GLN A 496 -6.86 3.11 -2.27
C GLN A 496 -5.60 3.48 -1.50
N GLY A 497 -5.74 3.80 -0.21
CA GLY A 497 -4.63 3.95 0.73
C GLY A 497 -4.21 2.63 1.38
N GLY A 498 -3.08 2.62 2.07
CA GLY A 498 -2.64 1.46 2.87
C GLY A 498 -2.05 0.31 2.07
N VAL A 499 -1.82 0.47 0.77
CA VAL A 499 -1.39 -0.61 -0.12
C VAL A 499 0.11 -0.88 0.04
N PRO A 500 0.56 -2.15 0.16
CA PRO A 500 1.98 -2.46 0.15
C PRO A 500 2.61 -2.12 -1.20
N LEU A 501 3.89 -1.71 -1.22
CA LEU A 501 4.59 -1.45 -2.47
C LEU A 501 4.67 -2.72 -3.33
N HIS A 502 4.12 -2.65 -4.55
CA HIS A 502 4.34 -3.66 -5.57
C HIS A 502 5.30 -3.09 -6.62
N CYS A 503 6.52 -3.60 -6.65
CA CYS A 503 7.52 -3.17 -7.61
C CYS A 503 8.35 -4.34 -8.14
N ARG A 504 9.02 -4.09 -9.26
CA ARG A 504 9.88 -5.08 -9.89
C ARG A 504 11.26 -5.13 -9.26
N LEU A 505 11.84 -3.97 -8.99
CA LEU A 505 13.18 -3.81 -8.43
C LEU A 505 13.16 -2.88 -7.22
N ARG A 506 14.00 -3.16 -6.23
CA ARG A 506 14.24 -2.28 -5.08
C ARG A 506 15.74 -2.12 -4.86
N TYR A 507 16.16 -0.94 -4.40
CA TYR A 507 17.58 -0.57 -4.28
C TYR A 507 18.00 -0.35 -2.84
N PHE A 508 19.29 -0.58 -2.58
CA PHE A 508 19.91 -0.31 -1.29
C PHE A 508 21.31 0.25 -1.49
N ASP A 509 21.73 1.10 -0.55
CA ASP A 509 23.10 1.53 -0.38
C ASP A 509 23.77 0.63 0.68
N PRO A 510 24.59 -0.36 0.28
CA PRO A 510 25.26 -1.25 1.20
C PRO A 510 26.42 -0.59 1.98
N VAL A 511 26.93 0.56 1.53
CA VAL A 511 27.99 1.29 2.22
C VAL A 511 27.40 2.06 3.40
N ALA A 512 26.36 2.85 3.15
CA ALA A 512 25.62 3.56 4.19
C ALA A 512 24.64 2.65 4.97
N ARG A 513 24.46 1.40 4.52
CA ARG A 513 23.51 0.42 5.07
C ARG A 513 22.09 0.98 5.23
N ARG A 514 21.57 1.57 4.16
CA ARG A 514 20.23 2.19 4.08
C ARG A 514 19.45 1.74 2.84
N ALA A 515 18.13 1.89 2.91
CA ALA A 515 17.26 1.72 1.75
C ALA A 515 17.45 2.85 0.72
N GLY A 516 17.16 2.54 -0.54
CA GLY A 516 17.26 3.47 -1.67
C GLY A 516 18.59 3.39 -2.40
N VAL A 517 18.65 4.02 -3.57
CA VAL A 517 19.91 4.14 -4.31
C VAL A 517 20.92 5.01 -3.54
N PRO A 518 22.23 4.76 -3.66
CA PRO A 518 23.26 5.65 -3.16
C PRO A 518 23.15 7.07 -3.75
N ALA A 519 23.85 8.02 -3.13
CA ALA A 519 24.03 9.34 -3.71
C ALA A 519 24.58 9.25 -5.15
N ASP A 520 24.11 10.14 -6.02
CA ASP A 520 24.51 10.26 -7.43
C ASP A 520 24.11 9.09 -8.35
N VAL A 521 23.43 8.05 -7.85
CA VAL A 521 22.98 6.93 -8.67
C VAL A 521 21.58 7.19 -9.21
N GLY A 522 21.40 6.99 -10.53
CA GLY A 522 20.11 6.95 -11.21
C GLY A 522 19.76 5.52 -11.66
N ALA A 523 18.47 5.21 -11.72
CA ALA A 523 17.96 3.93 -12.18
C ALA A 523 16.73 4.12 -13.09
N LEU A 524 16.73 3.54 -14.29
CA LEU A 524 15.59 3.60 -15.22
C LEU A 524 15.21 2.22 -15.72
N VAL A 525 14.04 1.74 -15.32
CA VAL A 525 13.40 0.53 -15.84
C VAL A 525 12.81 0.84 -17.21
N HIS A 526 13.26 0.10 -18.23
CA HIS A 526 12.82 0.28 -19.61
C HIS A 526 11.72 -0.68 -20.02
N ARG A 527 11.67 -1.87 -19.42
CA ARG A 527 10.80 -2.96 -19.84
C ARG A 527 10.48 -3.87 -18.68
N LEU A 528 9.22 -4.29 -18.61
CA LEU A 528 8.74 -5.34 -17.73
C LEU A 528 8.23 -6.50 -18.59
N ALA A 529 8.61 -7.73 -18.23
CA ALA A 529 7.96 -8.92 -18.72
C ALA A 529 7.78 -9.94 -17.59
N ASP A 530 7.21 -11.10 -17.92
CA ASP A 530 7.00 -12.17 -16.95
C ASP A 530 8.32 -12.69 -16.36
N ARG A 531 9.33 -12.92 -17.22
CA ARG A 531 10.61 -13.56 -16.85
C ARG A 531 11.83 -12.65 -16.92
N GLU A 532 11.64 -11.37 -17.27
CA GLU A 532 12.74 -10.43 -17.43
C GLU A 532 12.36 -9.01 -17.00
N THR A 533 13.38 -8.22 -16.72
CA THR A 533 13.26 -6.77 -16.54
C THR A 533 14.52 -6.10 -17.04
N GLU A 534 14.37 -5.00 -17.75
CA GLU A 534 15.50 -4.21 -18.22
C GLU A 534 15.63 -2.92 -17.43
N VAL A 535 16.86 -2.62 -16.98
CA VAL A 535 17.14 -1.42 -16.19
C VAL A 535 18.48 -0.80 -16.60
N THR A 536 18.52 0.52 -16.75
CA THR A 536 19.79 1.27 -16.83
C THR A 536 20.16 1.77 -15.45
N MET A 537 21.41 1.51 -15.05
CA MET A 537 22.02 2.08 -13.85
C MET A 537 23.14 3.03 -14.27
N VAL A 538 23.22 4.20 -13.65
CA VAL A 538 24.26 5.20 -13.95
C VAL A 538 24.71 5.91 -12.68
N ASN A 539 26.02 6.14 -12.58
CA ASN A 539 26.64 6.96 -11.55
C ASN A 539 26.99 8.34 -12.12
N LEU A 540 26.31 9.37 -11.62
CA LEU A 540 26.49 10.76 -12.02
C LEU A 540 27.64 11.46 -11.27
N GLY A 541 28.18 10.79 -10.25
CA GLY A 541 29.13 11.36 -9.31
C GLY A 541 30.59 11.21 -9.72
N ARG A 542 31.45 11.81 -8.91
CA ARG A 542 32.93 11.76 -9.06
C ARG A 542 33.59 10.64 -8.27
N GLN A 543 32.80 9.86 -7.52
CA GLN A 543 33.26 8.75 -6.70
C GLN A 543 32.55 7.48 -7.13
N ALA A 544 33.22 6.34 -6.99
CA ALA A 544 32.56 5.06 -7.21
C ALA A 544 31.44 4.84 -6.21
N ARG A 545 30.32 4.27 -6.68
CA ARG A 545 29.16 3.95 -5.86
C ARG A 545 28.91 2.45 -5.88
N THR A 546 28.51 1.88 -4.75
CA THR A 546 28.09 0.49 -4.66
C THR A 546 26.59 0.48 -4.42
N VAL A 547 25.82 -0.29 -5.18
CA VAL A 547 24.36 -0.40 -5.05
C VAL A 547 23.96 -1.86 -5.06
N THR A 548 23.04 -2.24 -4.18
CA THR A 548 22.40 -3.55 -4.23
C THR A 548 21.04 -3.44 -4.91
N ILE A 549 20.81 -4.26 -5.93
CA ILE A 549 19.52 -4.40 -6.62
C ILE A 549 18.84 -5.68 -6.10
N GLN A 550 17.62 -5.55 -5.62
CA GLN A 550 16.78 -6.65 -5.14
C GLN A 550 15.60 -6.86 -6.08
N GLY A 551 15.22 -8.12 -6.32
CA GLY A 551 13.99 -8.47 -7.03
C GLY A 551 12.77 -8.36 -6.10
N GLY A 552 11.84 -7.46 -6.44
CA GLY A 552 10.63 -7.22 -5.65
C GLY A 552 10.83 -6.30 -4.44
N ALA A 553 9.73 -5.70 -3.98
CA ALA A 553 9.74 -4.79 -2.83
C ALA A 553 10.13 -5.51 -1.52
N TYR A 554 9.76 -6.78 -1.40
CA TYR A 554 9.94 -7.65 -0.24
C TYR A 554 10.85 -8.86 -0.55
N ALA A 555 11.73 -8.72 -1.54
CA ALA A 555 12.66 -9.77 -1.97
C ALA A 555 11.96 -11.06 -2.47
N GLU A 556 10.70 -10.95 -2.88
CA GLU A 556 9.82 -12.05 -3.29
C GLU A 556 10.20 -12.62 -4.66
N HIS A 557 10.92 -11.85 -5.49
CA HIS A 557 11.42 -12.34 -6.77
C HIS A 557 12.84 -12.90 -6.61
N ARG A 558 13.20 -13.87 -7.45
CA ARG A 558 14.59 -14.35 -7.58
C ARG A 558 15.17 -13.81 -8.88
N ILE A 559 16.31 -13.12 -8.79
CA ILE A 559 17.13 -12.76 -9.94
C ILE A 559 17.92 -14.02 -10.31
N ASP A 560 17.59 -14.61 -11.46
CA ASP A 560 18.20 -15.84 -11.95
C ASP A 560 19.56 -15.53 -12.62
N GLY A 561 19.63 -14.43 -13.38
CA GLY A 561 20.85 -14.00 -14.05
C GLY A 561 20.81 -12.54 -14.49
N VAL A 562 21.99 -12.01 -14.82
CA VAL A 562 22.20 -10.62 -15.27
C VAL A 562 22.98 -10.64 -16.56
N MET A 563 22.44 -10.00 -17.59
CA MET A 563 23.16 -9.72 -18.82
C MET A 563 23.58 -8.25 -18.85
N VAL A 564 24.87 -8.02 -19.13
CA VAL A 564 25.45 -6.68 -19.32
C VAL A 564 26.55 -6.76 -20.35
N ASP A 565 26.57 -5.84 -21.33
CA ASP A 565 27.65 -5.78 -22.34
C ASP A 565 27.94 -7.12 -23.06
N GLY A 566 26.89 -7.91 -23.32
CA GLY A 566 27.01 -9.24 -23.94
C GLY A 566 27.55 -10.33 -23.00
N ARG A 567 27.89 -10.01 -21.75
CA ARG A 567 28.27 -10.96 -20.72
C ARG A 567 27.05 -11.38 -19.93
N ASN A 568 26.93 -12.68 -19.66
CA ASN A 568 25.88 -13.23 -18.81
C ASN A 568 26.48 -13.75 -17.51
N MET A 569 25.88 -13.39 -16.38
CA MET A 569 26.28 -13.80 -15.05
C MET A 569 25.10 -14.48 -14.35
N ALA A 570 25.29 -15.71 -13.91
CA ALA A 570 24.33 -16.40 -13.05
C ALA A 570 24.30 -15.76 -11.67
N VAL A 571 23.11 -15.64 -11.09
CA VAL A 571 22.89 -15.04 -9.76
C VAL A 571 22.21 -16.04 -8.83
N GLY A 572 21.01 -16.51 -9.20
CA GLY A 572 20.24 -17.48 -8.42
C GLY A 572 19.79 -16.99 -7.03
N GLY A 573 19.64 -15.69 -6.83
CA GLY A 573 19.46 -15.07 -5.51
C GLY A 573 18.38 -13.99 -5.48
N ARG A 574 18.11 -13.42 -4.30
CA ARG A 574 17.14 -12.32 -4.12
C ARG A 574 17.67 -10.97 -4.59
N ASP A 575 19.00 -10.84 -4.65
CA ASP A 575 19.68 -9.58 -4.90
C ASP A 575 21.05 -9.78 -5.56
N ILE A 576 21.53 -8.72 -6.21
CA ILE A 576 22.89 -8.57 -6.76
C ILE A 576 23.49 -7.26 -6.26
N THR A 577 24.82 -7.20 -6.14
CA THR A 577 25.52 -5.96 -5.82
C THR A 577 26.38 -5.52 -7.00
N LEU A 578 26.26 -4.24 -7.34
CA LEU A 578 26.98 -3.60 -8.42
C LEU A 578 27.91 -2.53 -7.86
N ARG A 579 29.08 -2.40 -8.47
CA ARG A 579 29.94 -1.24 -8.30
C ARG A 579 29.88 -0.41 -9.58
N LEU A 580 29.55 0.87 -9.47
CA LEU A 580 29.56 1.81 -10.59
C LEU A 580 30.72 2.77 -10.42
N GLU A 581 31.66 2.76 -11.36
CA GLU A 581 32.75 3.74 -11.40
C GLU A 581 32.22 5.16 -11.69
N PRO A 582 32.97 6.23 -11.36
CA PRO A 582 32.55 7.61 -11.62
C PRO A 582 32.16 7.84 -13.09
N GLY A 583 31.02 8.48 -13.33
CA GLY A 583 30.55 8.78 -14.69
C GLY A 583 30.23 7.55 -15.55
N CYS A 584 30.12 6.36 -14.95
CA CYS A 584 29.88 5.11 -15.67
C CYS A 584 28.45 4.60 -15.48
N GLY A 585 27.98 3.80 -16.43
CA GLY A 585 26.66 3.20 -16.39
C GLY A 585 26.50 2.08 -17.41
N ALA A 586 25.44 1.29 -17.25
CA ALA A 586 25.11 0.22 -18.19
C ALA A 586 23.61 -0.09 -18.20
N ARG A 587 23.13 -0.64 -19.32
CA ARG A 587 21.82 -1.31 -19.40
C ARG A 587 22.00 -2.77 -19.03
N LEU A 588 21.17 -3.24 -18.09
CA LEU A 588 21.16 -4.58 -17.55
C LEU A 588 19.86 -5.26 -17.97
N VAL A 589 19.94 -6.53 -18.39
CA VAL A 589 18.77 -7.41 -18.52
C VAL A 589 18.80 -8.40 -17.37
N LEU A 590 17.81 -8.34 -16.50
CA LEU A 590 17.67 -9.20 -15.33
C LEU A 590 16.70 -10.33 -15.67
N ALA A 591 17.21 -11.54 -15.88
CA ALA A 591 16.37 -12.73 -15.94
C ALA A 591 15.89 -13.06 -14.52
N MET A 592 14.61 -13.36 -14.35
CA MET A 592 14.03 -13.56 -13.03
C MET A 592 12.85 -14.51 -13.00
N THR A 593 12.65 -15.09 -11.82
CA THR A 593 11.44 -15.84 -11.47
C THR A 593 10.68 -15.04 -10.42
N ARG A 594 9.50 -14.55 -10.80
CA ARG A 594 8.63 -13.76 -9.90
C ARG A 594 7.99 -14.64 -8.86
N TYR A 595 7.76 -14.06 -7.69
CA TYR A 595 7.17 -14.72 -6.51
C TYR A 595 7.82 -16.06 -6.13
N ALA A 596 9.10 -16.25 -6.47
CA ALA A 596 9.85 -17.47 -6.16
C ALA A 596 10.12 -17.65 -4.67
N ASN A 597 10.02 -16.57 -3.90
CA ASN A 597 10.45 -16.50 -2.53
C ASN A 597 9.36 -15.96 -1.62
N ARG A 598 9.31 -16.43 -0.38
CA ARG A 598 8.48 -15.79 0.65
C ARG A 598 8.98 -14.36 0.94
N PRO A 599 8.07 -13.39 1.14
CA PRO A 599 8.45 -11.98 1.30
C PRO A 599 9.17 -11.73 2.63
N THR A 600 10.08 -10.77 2.64
CA THR A 600 10.81 -10.31 3.82
C THR A 600 11.19 -8.83 3.68
N LEU A 601 11.16 -8.11 4.80
CA LEU A 601 11.65 -6.74 4.89
C LEU A 601 13.11 -6.66 5.38
N ALA A 602 13.73 -7.80 5.71
CA ALA A 602 15.14 -7.84 6.07
C ALA A 602 16.00 -7.31 4.91
N PHE A 603 16.87 -6.36 5.22
CA PHE A 603 17.78 -5.78 4.24
C PHE A 603 18.79 -6.82 3.73
N PRO A 604 19.38 -6.63 2.55
CA PRO A 604 20.26 -7.63 1.92
C PRO A 604 21.46 -8.11 2.75
N TRP A 605 21.94 -7.30 3.70
CA TRP A 605 23.05 -7.62 4.59
C TRP A 605 22.62 -8.20 5.95
N ASP A 606 21.32 -8.22 6.25
CA ASP A 606 20.74 -8.81 7.46
C ASP A 606 20.14 -10.21 7.19
N ARG A 607 20.25 -10.70 5.94
CA ARG A 607 19.76 -12.02 5.50
C ARG A 607 20.80 -13.14 5.61
#